data_AF-A0A9E2AYT3-F1
#
_entry.id   AF-A0A9E2AYT3-F1
#
_cell.length_a   1.000
_cell.length_b   1.000
_cell.length_c   1.000
_cell.angle_alpha   90.00
_cell.angle_beta   90.00
_cell.angle_gamma   90.00
#
_symmetry.space_group_name_H-M   'P 1'
#
loop_
_entity.id
_entity.type
_entity.pdbx_description
1 polymer ?
#
loop_
_entity_poly.entity_id
_entity_poly.type
_entity_poly.pdbx_seq_one_letter_code
_entity_poly.pdbx_strand_id
1 'polypeptide(L)'
;MKIKTANLRTIVLIWTILTTTFFWTTTMRLFFKPEISTWGIFNLGGTGLSGDFWFPPLICLLALVGFYIEGRGKLRSLVYIMLISWNLLITGAIAYGSSQPDAEATFAAWGITISFLWLLLPFVLFLFIAVVFVVQEIKDRILIPRYNWSKIRRKPLIIALLLFPVAILFFQLGTGLNWLIKIAIVATIIQWILLTEAVGRPSNVIK
;
A
#
# COMPACT_ATOMS: atom_id res chain seq x y z
N MET A 1 -23.12 3.82 19.32
CA MET A 1 -23.34 3.24 17.98
C MET A 1 -22.32 2.12 17.75
N LYS A 2 -22.74 0.85 17.78
CA LYS A 2 -21.85 -0.30 17.50
C LYS A 2 -21.66 -0.40 15.98
N ILE A 3 -20.68 0.31 15.43
CA ILE A 3 -20.24 0.05 14.05
C ILE A 3 -19.76 -1.41 14.02
N LYS A 4 -20.27 -2.22 13.09
CA LYS A 4 -19.81 -3.61 12.94
C LYS A 4 -18.31 -3.59 12.67
N THR A 5 -17.52 -4.08 13.62
CA THR A 5 -16.05 -4.06 13.60
C THR A 5 -15.43 -4.77 12.40
N ALA A 6 -16.14 -5.75 11.81
CA ALA A 6 -15.77 -6.37 10.54
C ALA A 6 -15.65 -5.35 9.38
N ASN A 7 -16.48 -4.30 9.39
CA ASN A 7 -16.43 -3.25 8.38
C ASN A 7 -15.23 -2.33 8.62
N LEU A 8 -14.95 -1.95 9.86
CA LEU A 8 -13.80 -1.09 10.21
C LEU A 8 -12.47 -1.72 9.83
N ARG A 9 -12.27 -3.01 10.18
CA ARG A 9 -11.07 -3.75 9.76
C ARG A 9 -10.89 -3.69 8.25
N THR A 10 -11.95 -3.97 7.50
CA THR A 10 -11.89 -4.03 6.05
C THR A 10 -11.52 -2.67 5.46
N ILE A 11 -12.12 -1.59 5.99
CA ILE A 11 -11.85 -0.20 5.59
C ILE A 11 -10.37 0.14 5.81
N VAL A 12 -9.82 -0.14 7.00
CA VAL A 12 -8.41 0.18 7.33
C VAL A 12 -7.43 -0.65 6.49
N LEU A 13 -7.74 -1.93 6.24
CA LEU A 13 -6.89 -2.76 5.39
C LEU A 13 -6.91 -2.29 3.93
N ILE A 14 -8.08 -1.93 3.39
CA ILE A 14 -8.18 -1.36 2.03
C ILE A 14 -7.37 -0.08 1.94
N TRP A 15 -7.48 0.81 2.92
CA TRP A 15 -6.68 2.04 2.97
C TRP A 15 -5.18 1.76 3.03
N THR A 16 -4.76 0.76 3.81
CA THR A 16 -3.36 0.35 3.88
C THR A 16 -2.87 -0.19 2.55
N ILE A 17 -3.70 -0.96 1.81
CA ILE A 17 -3.38 -1.41 0.45
C ILE A 17 -3.22 -0.20 -0.49
N LEU A 18 -4.15 0.76 -0.46
CA LEU A 18 -4.11 1.95 -1.31
C LEU A 18 -2.86 2.80 -1.06
N THR A 19 -2.51 3.06 0.20
CA THR A 19 -1.35 3.88 0.56
C THR A 19 -0.02 3.18 0.23
N THR A 20 0.06 1.86 0.40
CA THR A 20 1.25 1.07 0.01
C THR A 20 1.36 0.83 -1.50
N THR A 21 0.28 1.01 -2.26
CA THR A 21 0.28 0.89 -3.73
C THR A 21 1.25 1.89 -4.35
N PHE A 22 1.37 3.09 -3.79
CA PHE A 22 2.33 4.10 -4.26
C PHE A 22 3.78 3.58 -4.25
N PHE A 23 4.16 2.86 -3.20
CA PHE A 23 5.51 2.29 -3.07
C PHE A 23 5.71 1.12 -4.03
N TRP A 24 4.66 0.34 -4.30
CA TRP A 24 4.72 -0.76 -5.25
C TRP A 24 4.85 -0.28 -6.69
N THR A 25 4.03 0.70 -7.09
CA THR A 25 4.11 1.29 -8.43
C THR A 25 5.46 1.98 -8.64
N THR A 26 5.99 2.66 -7.61
CA THR A 26 7.33 3.23 -7.63
C THR A 26 8.39 2.13 -7.80
N THR A 27 8.33 1.06 -7.00
CA THR A 27 9.23 -0.10 -7.12
C THR A 27 9.26 -0.66 -8.55
N MET A 28 8.09 -0.93 -9.13
CA MET A 28 8.00 -1.47 -10.49
C MET A 28 8.57 -0.51 -11.54
N ARG A 29 8.32 0.79 -11.37
CA ARG A 29 8.88 1.81 -12.25
C ARG A 29 10.41 1.93 -12.14
N LEU A 30 10.99 1.79 -10.94
CA LEU A 30 12.44 1.78 -10.78
C LEU A 30 13.10 0.61 -11.52
N PHE A 31 12.47 -0.56 -11.54
CA PHE A 31 13.01 -1.74 -12.22
C PHE A 31 12.77 -1.73 -13.74
N PHE A 32 11.61 -1.26 -14.20
CA PHE A 32 11.24 -1.38 -15.62
C PHE A 32 11.41 -0.10 -16.42
N LYS A 33 11.49 1.04 -15.74
CA LYS A 33 11.61 2.33 -16.38
C LYS A 33 12.43 3.33 -15.55
N PRO A 34 13.67 2.97 -15.16
CA PRO A 34 14.50 3.79 -14.28
C PRO A 34 14.74 5.20 -14.83
N GLU A 35 14.81 5.37 -16.15
CA GLU A 35 15.15 6.61 -16.85
C GLU A 35 14.13 7.75 -16.65
N ILE A 36 12.87 7.44 -16.35
CA ILE A 36 11.82 8.43 -16.07
C ILE A 36 11.32 8.39 -14.63
N SER A 37 12.03 7.68 -13.75
CA SER A 37 11.56 7.37 -12.41
C SER A 37 12.35 8.13 -11.36
N THR A 38 11.92 9.38 -11.14
CA THR A 38 12.34 10.20 -10.00
C THR A 38 11.38 9.95 -8.83
N TRP A 39 11.92 9.78 -7.63
CA TRP A 39 11.11 9.65 -6.42
C TRP A 39 11.84 10.30 -5.25
N GLY A 40 11.07 10.75 -4.26
CA GLY A 40 11.61 11.33 -3.04
C GLY A 40 10.55 11.44 -1.96
N ILE A 41 10.95 11.16 -0.72
CA ILE A 41 10.14 11.32 0.49
C ILE A 41 11.08 11.82 1.58
N PHE A 42 10.81 13.03 2.09
CA PHE A 42 11.70 13.73 3.02
C PHE A 42 13.11 13.89 2.43
N ASN A 43 14.14 13.40 3.12
CA ASN A 43 15.54 13.44 2.69
C ASN A 43 15.98 12.17 1.93
N LEU A 44 15.08 11.19 1.75
CA LEU A 44 15.34 10.01 0.94
C LEU A 44 14.84 10.23 -0.47
N GLY A 45 15.60 9.77 -1.46
CA GLY A 45 15.17 9.89 -2.85
C GLY A 45 16.19 9.35 -3.84
N GLY A 46 15.83 9.43 -5.12
CA GLY A 46 16.67 8.92 -6.18
C GLY A 46 16.06 9.07 -7.56
N THR A 47 16.89 8.78 -8.57
CA THR A 47 16.48 8.68 -9.97
C THR A 47 16.87 7.32 -10.50
N GLY A 48 15.89 6.54 -10.95
CA GLY A 48 16.12 5.16 -11.38
C GLY A 48 16.74 4.32 -10.26
N LEU A 49 17.86 3.66 -10.56
CA LEU A 49 18.59 2.84 -9.58
C LEU A 49 19.66 3.62 -8.79
N SER A 50 19.70 4.96 -8.92
CA SER A 50 20.60 5.82 -8.14
C SER A 50 19.89 6.36 -6.88
N GLY A 51 20.68 6.69 -5.85
CA GLY A 51 20.15 7.14 -4.55
C GLY A 51 19.62 5.98 -3.70
N ASP A 52 18.55 6.23 -2.95
CA ASP A 52 18.01 5.29 -1.95
C ASP A 52 17.06 4.23 -2.54
N PHE A 53 17.35 3.71 -3.73
CA PHE A 53 16.43 2.90 -4.55
C PHE A 53 15.84 1.67 -3.83
N TRP A 54 16.51 1.21 -2.77
CA TRP A 54 16.09 0.09 -1.92
C TRP A 54 14.87 0.41 -1.04
N PHE A 55 14.57 1.70 -0.82
CA PHE A 55 13.55 2.12 0.13
C PHE A 55 12.12 1.74 -0.29
N PRO A 56 11.62 2.05 -1.51
CA PRO A 56 10.28 1.62 -1.92
C PRO A 56 10.08 0.09 -1.90
N PRO A 57 11.02 -0.74 -2.42
CA PRO A 57 10.91 -2.21 -2.31
C PRO A 57 10.85 -2.70 -0.87
N LEU A 58 11.62 -2.09 0.04
CA LEU A 58 11.62 -2.45 1.45
C LEU A 58 10.25 -2.20 2.09
N ILE A 59 9.63 -1.05 1.82
CA ILE A 59 8.28 -0.73 2.31
C ILE A 59 7.25 -1.75 1.80
N CYS A 60 7.33 -2.15 0.53
CA CYS A 60 6.47 -3.20 -0.01
C CYS A 60 6.68 -4.55 0.69
N LEU A 61 7.92 -4.93 0.96
CA LEU A 61 8.21 -6.17 1.68
C LEU A 61 7.66 -6.15 3.11
N LEU A 62 7.86 -5.03 3.83
CA LEU A 62 7.29 -4.84 5.17
C LEU A 62 5.76 -4.87 5.15
N ALA A 63 5.13 -4.28 4.14
CA ALA A 63 3.68 -4.32 3.96
C ALA A 63 3.18 -5.76 3.72
N LEU A 64 3.84 -6.53 2.86
CA LEU A 64 3.49 -7.95 2.62
C LEU A 64 3.63 -8.79 3.90
N VAL A 65 4.69 -8.57 4.69
CA VAL A 65 4.86 -9.20 6.00
C VAL A 65 3.73 -8.80 6.94
N GLY A 66 3.38 -7.52 6.98
CA GLY A 66 2.26 -7.01 7.77
C GLY A 66 0.94 -7.69 7.42
N PHE A 67 0.57 -7.74 6.13
CA PHE A 67 -0.63 -8.42 5.66
C PHE A 67 -0.61 -9.92 5.92
N TYR A 68 0.55 -10.57 5.74
CA TYR A 68 0.72 -11.99 6.04
C TYR A 68 0.45 -12.28 7.52
N ILE A 69 1.04 -11.51 8.43
CA ILE A 69 0.88 -11.68 9.88
C ILE A 69 -0.54 -11.33 10.33
N GLU A 70 -1.15 -10.30 9.74
CA GLU A 70 -2.52 -9.86 10.01
C GLU A 70 -3.51 -11.03 9.95
N GLY A 71 -3.41 -11.86 8.92
CA GLY A 71 -4.25 -13.05 8.75
C GLY A 71 -3.97 -14.21 9.72
N ARG A 72 -2.84 -14.22 10.46
CA ARG A 72 -2.47 -15.33 11.36
C ARG A 72 -2.96 -15.15 12.79
N GLY A 73 -3.14 -13.91 13.23
CA GLY A 73 -3.68 -13.56 14.54
C GLY A 73 -2.79 -13.83 15.76
N LYS A 74 -1.73 -14.65 15.68
CA LYS A 74 -0.83 -14.93 16.82
C LYS A 74 -0.02 -13.70 17.25
N LEU A 75 0.41 -12.86 16.30
CA LEU A 75 1.23 -11.67 16.56
C LEU A 75 0.38 -10.39 16.44
N ARG A 76 -0.79 -10.37 17.05
CA ARG A 76 -1.77 -9.30 16.84
C ARG A 76 -1.27 -7.92 17.31
N SER A 77 -0.56 -7.88 18.45
CA SER A 77 0.04 -6.64 18.94
C SER A 77 1.04 -6.04 17.94
N LEU A 78 1.82 -6.87 17.25
CA LEU A 78 2.74 -6.42 16.20
C LEU A 78 1.97 -5.80 15.03
N VAL A 79 0.87 -6.42 14.62
CA VAL A 79 -0.02 -5.90 13.56
C VAL A 79 -0.57 -4.53 13.96
N TYR A 80 -1.00 -4.34 15.20
CA TYR A 80 -1.48 -3.04 15.68
C TYR A 80 -0.41 -1.96 15.64
N ILE A 81 0.79 -2.29 16.13
CA ILE A 81 1.95 -1.39 16.11
C ILE A 81 2.27 -1.01 14.66
N MET A 82 2.38 -1.98 13.76
CA MET A 82 2.64 -1.74 12.34
C MET A 82 1.55 -0.86 11.71
N LEU A 83 0.28 -1.15 11.97
CA LEU A 83 -0.85 -0.45 11.38
C LEU A 83 -0.94 1.01 11.85
N ILE A 84 -0.83 1.23 13.17
CA ILE A 84 -0.85 2.58 13.74
C ILE A 84 0.39 3.35 13.31
N SER A 85 1.58 2.73 13.39
CA SER A 85 2.84 3.39 13.00
C SER A 85 2.81 3.75 11.52
N TRP A 86 2.31 2.86 10.65
CA TRP A 86 2.15 3.16 9.22
C TRP A 86 1.26 4.37 9.01
N ASN A 87 0.04 4.37 9.57
CA ASN A 87 -0.91 5.48 9.40
C ASN A 87 -0.37 6.78 10.02
N LEU A 88 0.35 6.71 11.14
CA LEU A 88 0.96 7.87 11.76
C LEU A 88 2.09 8.44 10.89
N LEU A 89 2.96 7.57 10.34
CA LEU A 89 4.06 7.97 9.46
C LEU A 89 3.56 8.64 8.19
N ILE A 90 2.58 8.04 7.51
CA ILE A 90 2.03 8.63 6.27
C ILE A 90 1.26 9.93 6.56
N THR A 91 0.50 10.00 7.65
CA THR A 91 -0.20 11.23 8.05
C THR A 91 0.80 12.32 8.43
N GLY A 92 1.87 11.97 9.15
CA GLY A 92 2.96 12.89 9.48
C GLY A 92 3.68 13.40 8.23
N ALA A 93 3.93 12.52 7.24
CA ALA A 93 4.53 12.90 5.97
C ALA A 93 3.66 13.87 5.17
N ILE A 94 2.35 13.61 5.08
CA ILE A 94 1.42 14.50 4.40
C ILE A 94 1.26 15.82 5.18
N ALA A 95 1.19 15.79 6.51
CA ALA A 95 1.13 17.00 7.34
C ALA A 95 2.38 17.87 7.16
N TYR A 96 3.57 17.26 7.21
CA TYR A 96 4.83 17.95 6.96
C TYR A 96 4.92 18.51 5.54
N GLY A 97 4.49 17.73 4.53
CA GLY A 97 4.43 18.20 3.15
C GLY A 97 3.46 19.38 2.99
N SER A 98 2.31 19.34 3.68
CA SER A 98 1.31 20.40 3.64
C SER A 98 1.75 21.71 4.30
N SER A 99 2.77 21.68 5.16
CA SER A 99 3.32 22.88 5.79
C SER A 99 4.43 23.55 4.98
N GLN A 100 4.86 22.95 3.85
CA GLN A 100 5.87 23.55 3.00
C GLN A 100 5.27 24.65 2.11
N PRO A 101 6.03 25.70 1.75
CA PRO A 101 5.62 26.63 0.70
C PRO A 101 5.45 25.88 -0.63
N ASP A 102 4.41 26.23 -1.39
CA ASP A 102 4.03 25.59 -2.67
C ASP A 102 3.67 24.10 -2.58
N ALA A 103 3.00 23.69 -1.49
CA ALA A 103 2.57 22.31 -1.25
C ALA A 103 1.44 21.84 -2.21
N GLU A 104 1.80 21.56 -3.46
CA GLU A 104 0.95 20.95 -4.47
C GLU A 104 1.37 19.50 -4.79
N ALA A 105 0.41 18.59 -4.74
CA ALA A 105 0.57 17.21 -5.16
C ALA A 105 0.23 17.09 -6.65
N THR A 106 1.26 16.83 -7.46
CA THR A 106 1.12 16.68 -8.91
C THR A 106 1.11 15.21 -9.31
N PHE A 107 -0.04 14.73 -9.78
CA PHE A 107 -0.20 13.43 -10.41
C PHE A 107 0.04 13.57 -11.91
N ALA A 108 1.30 13.74 -12.31
CA ALA A 108 1.69 14.03 -13.70
C ALA A 108 1.13 13.03 -14.72
N ALA A 109 1.03 11.74 -14.36
CA ALA A 109 0.44 10.71 -15.21
C ALA A 109 -1.04 10.96 -15.58
N TRP A 110 -1.74 11.71 -14.75
CA TRP A 110 -3.16 12.03 -14.91
C TRP A 110 -3.42 13.51 -15.18
N GLY A 111 -2.40 14.36 -15.12
CA GLY A 111 -2.52 15.81 -15.29
C GLY A 111 -3.31 16.48 -14.16
N ILE A 112 -3.34 15.88 -12.97
CA ILE A 112 -4.12 16.38 -11.82
C ILE A 112 -3.16 17.01 -10.83
N THR A 113 -3.41 18.25 -10.44
CA THR A 113 -2.75 18.94 -9.32
C THR A 113 -3.77 19.14 -8.20
N ILE A 114 -3.40 18.78 -6.98
CA ILE A 114 -4.25 18.92 -5.79
C ILE A 114 -3.41 19.52 -4.68
N SER A 115 -3.94 20.49 -3.93
CA SER A 115 -3.24 20.96 -2.73
C SER A 115 -3.03 19.82 -1.74
N PHE A 116 -1.82 19.71 -1.17
CA PHE A 116 -1.50 18.72 -0.15
C PHE A 116 -2.43 18.80 1.07
N LEU A 117 -3.00 19.98 1.36
CA LEU A 117 -3.93 20.15 2.47
C LEU A 117 -5.19 19.28 2.30
N TRP A 118 -5.70 19.15 1.07
CA TRP A 118 -6.85 18.28 0.78
C TRP A 118 -6.51 16.79 0.93
N LEU A 119 -5.24 16.42 0.74
CA LEU A 119 -4.77 15.07 1.03
C LEU A 119 -4.67 14.81 2.53
N LEU A 120 -4.46 15.82 3.38
CA LEU A 120 -4.34 15.60 4.83
C LEU A 120 -5.62 15.02 5.44
N LEU A 121 -6.79 15.49 5.01
CA LEU A 121 -8.09 15.11 5.56
C LEU A 121 -8.34 13.59 5.53
N PRO A 122 -8.22 12.88 4.39
CA PRO A 122 -8.40 11.43 4.38
C PRO A 122 -7.35 10.73 5.25
N PHE A 123 -6.09 11.18 5.28
CA PHE A 123 -5.04 10.53 6.07
C PHE A 123 -5.30 10.64 7.59
N VAL A 124 -5.72 11.81 8.07
CA VAL A 124 -6.14 12.01 9.47
C VAL A 124 -7.36 11.15 9.80
N LEU A 125 -8.36 11.13 8.91
CA LEU A 125 -9.57 10.32 9.10
C LEU A 125 -9.22 8.83 9.22
N PHE A 126 -8.39 8.30 8.33
CA PHE A 126 -8.03 6.88 8.35
C PHE A 126 -7.09 6.52 9.49
N LEU A 127 -6.24 7.44 9.96
CA LEU A 127 -5.49 7.26 11.21
C LEU A 127 -6.46 7.12 12.41
N PHE A 128 -7.47 7.99 12.50
CA PHE A 128 -8.48 7.89 13.54
C PHE A 128 -9.26 6.58 13.47
N ILE A 129 -9.70 6.17 12.27
CA ILE A 129 -10.39 4.89 12.05
C ILE A 129 -9.48 3.71 12.45
N ALA A 130 -8.18 3.76 12.14
CA ALA A 130 -7.22 2.72 12.52
C ALA A 130 -7.07 2.62 14.05
N VAL A 131 -6.97 3.75 14.75
CA VAL A 131 -6.91 3.78 16.23
C VAL A 131 -8.20 3.23 16.83
N VAL A 132 -9.37 3.69 16.37
CA VAL A 132 -10.68 3.20 16.84
C VAL A 132 -10.80 1.70 16.62
N PHE A 133 -10.39 1.20 15.45
CA PHE A 133 -10.38 -0.23 15.14
C PHE A 133 -9.52 -1.02 16.13
N VAL A 134 -8.27 -0.60 16.37
CA VAL A 134 -7.36 -1.30 17.30
C VAL A 134 -7.91 -1.29 18.73
N VAL A 135 -8.42 -0.15 19.19
CA VAL A 135 -9.00 -0.02 20.54
C VAL A 135 -10.22 -0.93 20.71
N GLN A 136 -11.13 -0.94 19.72
CA GLN A 136 -12.30 -1.82 19.75
C GLN A 136 -11.89 -3.30 19.71
N GLU A 137 -10.91 -3.67 18.89
CA GLU A 137 -10.46 -5.06 18.83
C GLU A 137 -9.86 -5.54 20.16
N ILE A 138 -9.05 -4.70 20.81
CA ILE A 138 -8.47 -4.99 22.14
C ILE A 138 -9.58 -5.12 23.20
N LYS A 139 -10.53 -4.18 23.22
CA LYS A 139 -11.57 -4.11 24.26
C LYS A 139 -12.63 -5.18 24.11
N ASP A 140 -13.15 -5.35 22.90
CA ASP A 140 -14.32 -6.20 22.63
C ASP A 140 -13.94 -7.66 22.31
N ARG A 141 -12.64 -7.99 22.32
CA ARG A 141 -12.08 -9.33 22.05
C ARG A 141 -12.69 -9.98 20.80
N ILE A 142 -12.87 -9.18 19.75
CA ILE A 142 -13.54 -9.61 18.52
C ILE A 142 -12.78 -10.78 17.92
N LEU A 143 -13.52 -11.86 17.62
CA LEU A 143 -12.98 -13.03 16.95
C LEU A 143 -12.67 -12.68 15.50
N ILE A 144 -11.39 -12.54 15.20
CA ILE A 144 -10.91 -12.35 13.84
C ILE A 144 -10.57 -13.70 13.22
N PRO A 145 -10.94 -13.92 11.93
CA PRO A 145 -10.56 -15.11 11.21
C PRO A 145 -9.07 -15.36 11.30
N ARG A 146 -8.68 -16.54 11.81
CA ARG A 146 -7.28 -16.98 11.85
C ARG A 146 -7.04 -17.97 10.73
N TYR A 147 -5.89 -17.84 10.09
CA TYR A 147 -5.51 -18.67 8.97
C TYR A 147 -4.21 -19.44 9.26
N ASN A 148 -4.09 -20.67 8.75
CA ASN A 148 -2.88 -21.48 8.92
C ASN A 148 -1.66 -20.80 8.26
N TRP A 149 -0.57 -20.64 9.00
CA TRP A 149 0.70 -20.04 8.55
C TRP A 149 1.22 -20.60 7.21
N SER A 150 1.04 -21.90 6.96
CA SER A 150 1.48 -22.55 5.72
C SER A 150 0.64 -22.22 4.49
N LYS A 151 -0.56 -21.65 4.65
CA LYS A 151 -1.53 -21.45 3.56
C LYS A 151 -1.42 -20.04 2.95
N ILE A 152 -1.22 -20.01 1.64
CA ILE A 152 -1.26 -18.83 0.76
C ILE A 152 -2.28 -19.12 -0.35
N ARG A 153 -3.00 -18.10 -0.85
CA ARG A 153 -3.90 -18.31 -2.00
C ARG A 153 -3.11 -18.33 -3.29
N ARG A 154 -2.96 -19.53 -3.85
CA ARG A 154 -2.24 -19.75 -5.10
C ARG A 154 -2.86 -19.00 -6.28
N LYS A 155 -4.19 -18.97 -6.40
CA LYS A 155 -4.88 -18.32 -7.54
C LYS A 155 -4.51 -16.82 -7.70
N PRO A 156 -4.73 -15.94 -6.71
CA PRO A 156 -4.34 -14.53 -6.83
C PRO A 156 -2.82 -14.37 -6.97
N LEU A 157 -2.01 -15.21 -6.31
CA LEU A 157 -0.56 -15.18 -6.47
C LEU A 157 -0.13 -15.47 -7.92
N ILE A 158 -0.67 -16.52 -8.55
CA ILE A 158 -0.37 -16.87 -9.94
C ILE A 158 -0.81 -15.75 -10.88
N ILE A 159 -2.00 -15.18 -10.68
CA ILE A 159 -2.48 -14.05 -11.50
C ILE A 159 -1.54 -12.85 -11.33
N ALA A 160 -1.13 -12.52 -10.10
CA ALA A 160 -0.18 -11.43 -9.84
C ALA A 160 1.18 -11.67 -10.52
N LEU A 161 1.66 -12.92 -10.53
CA LEU A 161 2.88 -13.30 -11.23
C LEU A 161 2.73 -13.20 -12.76
N LEU A 162 1.57 -13.55 -13.31
CA LEU A 162 1.29 -13.41 -14.74
C LEU A 162 1.10 -11.94 -15.17
N LEU A 163 0.67 -11.06 -14.27
CA LEU A 163 0.61 -9.62 -14.53
C LEU A 163 2.01 -8.98 -14.63
N PHE A 164 3.04 -9.61 -14.05
CA PHE A 164 4.42 -9.11 -14.11
C PHE A 164 4.97 -9.01 -15.55
N PRO A 165 4.99 -10.08 -16.37
CA PRO A 165 5.45 -9.97 -17.76
C PRO A 165 4.57 -9.04 -18.61
N VAL A 166 3.27 -8.96 -18.31
CA VAL A 166 2.36 -8.02 -18.98
C VAL A 166 2.77 -6.57 -18.67
N ALA A 167 3.03 -6.25 -17.40
CA ALA A 167 3.51 -4.93 -17.00
C ALA A 167 4.86 -4.59 -17.63
N ILE A 168 5.80 -5.54 -17.68
CA ILE A 168 7.09 -5.39 -18.36
C ILE A 168 6.89 -4.97 -19.82
N LEU A 169 6.08 -5.72 -20.56
CA LEU A 169 5.83 -5.47 -21.97
C LEU A 169 5.29 -4.05 -22.20
N PHE A 170 4.31 -3.63 -21.40
CA PHE A 170 3.74 -2.28 -21.52
C PHE A 170 4.70 -1.17 -21.09
N PHE A 171 5.53 -1.38 -20.06
CA PHE A 171 6.55 -0.41 -19.68
C PHE A 171 7.63 -0.25 -20.75
N GLN A 172 8.06 -1.34 -21.39
CA GLN A 172 9.07 -1.32 -22.44
C GLN A 172 8.56 -0.69 -23.75
N LEU A 173 7.33 -0.99 -24.16
CA LEU A 173 6.74 -0.41 -25.39
C LEU A 173 6.27 1.04 -25.22
N GLY A 174 6.01 1.47 -23.98
CA GLY A 174 5.60 2.83 -23.69
C GLY A 174 6.75 3.83 -23.87
N THR A 175 6.43 5.10 -24.09
CA THR A 175 7.36 6.24 -24.00
C THR A 175 6.65 7.40 -23.28
N GLY A 176 7.39 8.16 -22.47
CA GLY A 176 6.83 9.28 -21.71
C GLY A 176 5.74 8.88 -20.70
N LEU A 177 4.54 9.44 -20.83
CA LEU A 177 3.34 9.12 -20.03
C LEU A 177 2.15 8.72 -20.93
N ASN A 178 2.44 7.92 -21.96
CA ASN A 178 1.43 7.47 -22.93
C ASN A 178 0.45 6.41 -22.35
N TRP A 179 -0.54 6.02 -23.15
CA TRP A 179 -1.59 5.08 -22.73
C TRP A 179 -1.04 3.70 -22.30
N LEU A 180 0.03 3.22 -22.95
CA LEU A 180 0.67 1.95 -22.59
C LEU A 180 1.21 1.98 -21.15
N ILE A 181 1.82 3.10 -20.73
CA ILE A 181 2.33 3.28 -19.37
C ILE A 181 1.18 3.35 -18.36
N LYS A 182 0.05 3.96 -18.71
CA LYS A 182 -1.15 3.95 -17.85
C LYS A 182 -1.68 2.54 -17.65
N ILE A 183 -1.72 1.72 -18.70
CA ILE A 183 -2.09 0.29 -18.60
C ILE A 183 -1.09 -0.45 -17.70
N ALA A 184 0.22 -0.21 -17.87
CA ALA A 184 1.24 -0.82 -17.03
C ALA A 184 1.04 -0.45 -15.54
N ILE A 185 0.78 0.82 -15.25
CA ILE A 185 0.48 1.29 -13.89
C ILE A 185 -0.75 0.57 -13.33
N VAL A 186 -1.86 0.52 -14.07
CA VAL A 186 -3.08 -0.18 -13.63
C VAL A 186 -2.80 -1.67 -13.38
N ALA A 187 -2.03 -2.33 -14.25
CA ALA A 187 -1.61 -3.72 -14.07
C ALA A 187 -0.79 -3.89 -12.78
N THR A 188 0.13 -2.98 -12.46
CA THR A 188 0.90 -3.02 -11.20
C THR A 188 0.03 -2.77 -9.96
N ILE A 189 -0.99 -1.91 -10.05
CA ILE A 189 -1.95 -1.70 -8.95
C ILE A 189 -2.75 -2.98 -8.69
N ILE A 190 -3.30 -3.60 -9.73
CA ILE A 190 -4.04 -4.86 -9.63
C ILE A 190 -3.12 -5.97 -9.09
N GLN A 191 -1.88 -6.02 -9.58
CA GLN A 191 -0.87 -6.96 -9.09
C GLN A 191 -0.63 -6.80 -7.59
N TRP A 192 -0.49 -5.57 -7.08
CA TRP A 192 -0.33 -5.31 -5.65
C TRP A 192 -1.51 -5.81 -4.82
N ILE A 193 -2.74 -5.47 -5.25
CA ILE A 193 -3.97 -5.91 -4.58
C ILE A 193 -3.99 -7.44 -4.50
N LEU A 194 -3.70 -8.13 -5.61
CA LEU A 194 -3.67 -9.59 -5.64
C LEU A 194 -2.58 -10.19 -4.75
N LEU A 195 -1.40 -9.59 -4.68
CA LEU A 195 -0.33 -10.04 -3.77
C LEU A 195 -0.77 -9.92 -2.31
N THR A 196 -1.33 -8.77 -1.90
CA THR A 196 -1.84 -8.58 -0.53
C THR A 196 -2.99 -9.54 -0.19
N GLU A 197 -3.88 -9.81 -1.15
CA GLU A 197 -4.95 -10.81 -0.99
C GLU A 197 -4.39 -12.24 -0.86
N ALA A 198 -3.38 -12.57 -1.67
CA ALA A 198 -2.76 -13.88 -1.67
C ALA A 198 -2.16 -14.24 -0.32
N VAL A 199 -1.46 -13.28 0.31
CA VAL A 199 -0.77 -13.48 1.58
C VAL A 199 -1.67 -13.29 2.80
N GLY A 200 -2.61 -12.33 2.75
CA GLY A 200 -3.35 -11.90 3.95
C GLY A 200 -4.71 -12.59 4.17
N ARG A 201 -5.36 -13.13 3.13
CA ARG A 201 -6.74 -13.65 3.26
C ARG A 201 -6.95 -15.03 2.61
N PRO A 202 -6.29 -16.10 3.08
CA PRO A 202 -6.48 -17.45 2.54
C PRO A 202 -7.89 -18.01 2.72
N SER A 203 -8.31 -18.86 1.78
CA SER A 203 -9.71 -19.29 1.61
C SER A 203 -10.27 -20.16 2.74
N ASN A 204 -9.45 -20.62 3.69
CA ASN A 204 -9.88 -21.55 4.74
C ASN A 204 -9.72 -20.89 6.11
N VAL A 205 -10.81 -20.33 6.64
CA VAL A 205 -10.90 -19.84 8.02
C VAL A 205 -10.73 -21.05 8.96
N ILE A 206 -9.76 -21.00 9.86
CA ILE A 206 -9.73 -21.90 11.02
C ILE A 206 -10.78 -21.34 11.99
N LYS A 207 -11.81 -22.14 12.28
CA LYS A 207 -12.79 -21.81 13.34
C LYS A 207 -12.12 -21.85 14.70
#